data_AF-A0AAV4WN13-F1
#
_entry.id   AF-A0AAV4WN13-F1
#
_cell.length_a   1.000
_cell.length_b   1.000
_cell.length_c   1.000
_cell.angle_alpha   90.00
_cell.angle_beta   90.00
_cell.angle_gamma   90.00
#
_symmetry.space_group_name_H-M   'P 1'
#
loop_
_entity.id
_entity.type
_entity.pdbx_description
1 polymer ?
#
loop_
_entity_poly.entity_id
_entity_poly.type
_entity_poly.pdbx_seq_one_letter_code
_entity_poly.pdbx_strand_id
1 'polypeptide(L)'
;MLQCKTFEEFFKVPKSFGWKRIAIRSLIMLGVVFIAQSIPRFGQILNLIGGSLTTLTCIIFPCWFYFKLCGQQDPTWPIRNISLYEKIFMIIIIGCGIVGGCISTYSAVMDIVEPKSFSPPCYVNITAASL
;
A
#
# COMPACT_ATOMS: atom_id res chain seq x y z
N MET A 1 -2.52 12.58 3.46
CA MET A 1 -2.75 13.08 4.84
C MET A 1 -3.80 12.27 5.62
N LEU A 2 -4.88 11.75 4.99
CA LEU A 2 -5.88 10.89 5.67
C LEU A 2 -5.29 9.61 6.31
N GLN A 3 -4.36 8.92 5.62
CA GLN A 3 -3.78 7.64 6.09
C GLN A 3 -3.11 7.71 7.49
N CYS A 4 -2.55 8.87 7.86
CA CYS A 4 -1.85 9.04 9.14
C CYS A 4 -2.82 9.10 10.33
N LYS A 5 -4.03 9.63 10.14
CA LYS A 5 -5.03 9.75 11.21
C LYS A 5 -5.69 8.40 11.54
N THR A 6 -5.95 7.56 10.53
CA THR A 6 -6.53 6.22 10.72
C THR A 6 -5.60 5.29 11.49
N PHE A 7 -4.29 5.37 11.23
CA PHE A 7 -3.29 4.58 11.95
C PHE A 7 -3.17 4.98 13.44
N GLU A 8 -3.35 6.28 13.75
CA GLU A 8 -3.29 6.82 15.12
C GLU A 8 -4.50 6.38 15.97
N GLU A 9 -5.68 6.15 15.36
CA GLU A 9 -6.85 5.58 16.04
C GLU A 9 -6.78 4.06 16.23
N PHE A 10 -6.25 3.30 15.26
CA PHE A 10 -6.11 1.84 15.39
C PHE A 10 -5.19 1.45 16.54
N PHE A 11 -4.19 2.28 16.83
CA PHE A 11 -3.21 2.02 17.89
C PHE A 11 -3.62 2.56 19.27
N LYS A 12 -4.83 3.12 19.43
CA LYS A 12 -5.42 3.60 20.70
C LYS A 12 -4.38 4.23 21.65
N VAL A 13 -3.56 5.14 21.12
CA VAL A 13 -2.44 5.73 21.88
C VAL A 13 -2.99 6.73 22.90
N PRO A 14 -2.74 6.55 24.21
CA PRO A 14 -3.20 7.48 25.22
C PRO A 14 -2.53 8.85 25.07
N LYS A 15 -3.34 9.91 25.17
CA LYS A 15 -2.99 11.34 25.01
C LYS A 15 -2.14 11.91 26.16
N SER A 16 -1.07 11.23 26.60
CA SER A 16 -0.06 11.86 27.48
C SER A 16 0.95 12.63 26.62
N PHE A 17 0.77 13.94 26.53
CA PHE A 17 1.64 14.88 25.82
C PHE A 17 3.07 14.83 26.40
N GLY A 18 4.09 14.72 25.54
CA GLY A 18 5.49 14.75 25.97
C GLY A 18 6.47 14.08 25.02
N TRP A 19 6.69 12.77 25.15
CA TRP A 19 7.76 12.06 24.42
C TRP A 19 7.32 10.88 23.57
N LYS A 20 6.20 10.22 23.87
CA LYS A 20 5.77 9.01 23.11
C LYS A 20 5.52 9.29 21.63
N ARG A 21 5.01 10.47 21.27
CA ARG A 21 4.74 10.86 19.88
C ARG A 21 6.02 11.16 19.09
N ILE A 22 7.02 11.72 19.76
CA ILE A 22 8.36 11.95 19.20
C ILE A 22 9.08 10.61 19.07
N ALA A 23 9.03 9.75 20.09
CA ALA A 23 9.60 8.42 20.05
C ALA A 23 9.01 7.57 18.91
N ILE A 24 7.69 7.60 18.70
CA ILE A 24 7.04 6.89 17.59
C ILE A 24 7.46 7.47 16.24
N ARG A 25 7.52 8.80 16.07
CA ARG A 25 7.98 9.40 14.81
C ARG A 25 9.44 9.10 14.52
N SER A 26 10.30 9.21 15.53
CA SER A 26 11.71 8.86 15.42
C SER A 26 11.87 7.38 15.13
N LEU A 27 11.11 6.48 15.78
CA LEU A 27 11.14 5.04 15.53
C LEU A 27 10.68 4.69 14.10
N ILE A 28 9.60 5.31 13.61
CA ILE A 28 9.12 5.10 12.24
C ILE A 28 10.17 5.59 11.24
N MET A 29 10.71 6.80 11.43
CA MET A 29 11.74 7.35 10.54
C MET A 29 13.00 6.48 10.57
N LEU A 30 13.43 6.03 11.74
CA LEU A 30 14.61 5.18 11.92
C LEU A 30 14.38 3.80 11.29
N GLY A 31 13.18 3.23 11.43
CA GLY A 31 12.77 2.02 10.72
C GLY A 31 12.80 2.18 9.20
N VAL A 32 12.26 3.28 8.67
CA VAL A 32 12.30 3.59 7.23
C VAL A 32 13.75 3.75 6.74
N VAL A 33 14.61 4.42 7.50
CA VAL A 33 16.04 4.58 7.17
C VAL A 33 16.79 3.23 7.24
N PHE A 34 16.52 2.41 8.25
CA PHE A 34 17.16 1.10 8.42
C PHE A 34 16.77 0.16 7.29
N ILE A 35 15.48 0.16 6.94
CA ILE A 35 14.93 -0.51 5.77
C ILE A 35 15.65 0.03 4.53
N ALA A 36 15.60 1.35 4.25
CA ALA A 36 16.24 2.02 3.10
C ALA A 36 17.72 1.66 2.92
N GLN A 37 18.47 1.52 4.00
CA GLN A 37 19.88 1.19 3.99
C GLN A 37 20.16 -0.32 3.83
N SER A 38 19.19 -1.18 4.14
CA SER A 38 19.31 -2.64 4.05
C SER A 38 19.03 -3.19 2.65
N ILE A 39 18.21 -2.52 1.83
CA ILE A 39 17.82 -3.02 0.49
C ILE A 39 18.08 -1.96 -0.60
N PRO A 40 19.11 -2.09 -1.43
CA PRO A 40 19.44 -1.09 -2.46
C PRO A 40 18.39 -0.92 -3.57
N ARG A 41 17.37 -1.78 -3.64
CA ARG A 41 16.30 -1.81 -4.68
C ARG A 41 14.89 -1.47 -4.13
N PHE A 42 14.75 -0.48 -3.23
CA PHE A 42 13.42 -0.12 -2.68
C PHE A 42 12.41 0.39 -3.69
N GLY A 43 12.85 1.00 -4.78
CA GLY A 43 11.96 1.68 -5.72
C GLY A 43 10.87 0.77 -6.27
N GLN A 44 11.24 -0.45 -6.68
CA GLN A 44 10.30 -1.40 -7.29
C GLN A 44 9.32 -1.98 -6.26
N ILE A 45 9.79 -2.31 -5.05
CA ILE A 45 8.97 -2.85 -3.97
C ILE A 45 8.00 -1.77 -3.44
N LEU A 46 8.46 -0.52 -3.31
CA LEU A 46 7.63 0.58 -2.83
C LEU A 46 6.61 1.01 -3.87
N ASN A 47 6.94 0.93 -5.16
CA ASN A 47 5.98 1.12 -6.25
C ASN A 47 4.96 -0.04 -6.34
N LEU A 48 5.39 -1.28 -6.08
CA LEU A 48 4.54 -2.47 -5.98
C LEU A 48 3.54 -2.35 -4.81
N ILE A 49 4.03 -2.05 -3.61
CA ILE A 49 3.21 -1.91 -2.41
C ILE A 49 2.30 -0.69 -2.53
N GLY A 50 2.83 0.42 -3.03
CA GLY A 50 2.06 1.65 -3.29
C GLY A 50 0.95 1.43 -4.31
N GLY A 51 1.25 0.76 -5.43
CA GLY A 51 0.28 0.45 -6.47
C GLY A 51 -0.79 -0.53 -5.99
N SER A 52 -0.39 -1.64 -5.36
CA SER A 52 -1.33 -2.66 -4.88
C SER A 52 -2.23 -2.15 -3.75
N LEU A 53 -1.68 -1.48 -2.72
CA LEU A 53 -2.47 -0.93 -1.62
C LEU A 53 -3.36 0.22 -2.06
N THR A 54 -2.89 1.08 -2.97
CA THR A 54 -3.71 2.17 -3.53
C THR A 54 -4.84 1.60 -4.36
N THR A 55 -4.59 0.57 -5.17
CA THR A 55 -5.65 -0.09 -5.95
C THR A 55 -6.64 -0.79 -5.02
N LEU A 56 -6.15 -1.52 -4.01
CA LEU A 56 -7.01 -2.18 -3.02
C LEU A 56 -7.85 -1.17 -2.21
N THR A 57 -7.26 -0.06 -1.78
CA THR A 57 -7.96 0.88 -0.91
C THR A 57 -8.81 1.87 -1.70
N CYS A 58 -8.35 2.36 -2.85
CA CYS A 58 -9.08 3.35 -3.64
C CYS A 58 -10.07 2.73 -4.62
N ILE A 59 -9.91 1.45 -5.00
CA ILE A 59 -10.85 0.78 -5.91
C ILE A 59 -11.74 -0.18 -5.14
N ILE A 60 -11.19 -1.14 -4.38
CA ILE A 60 -12.04 -2.13 -3.69
C ILE A 60 -12.92 -1.47 -2.63
N PHE A 61 -12.45 -0.47 -1.88
CA PHE A 61 -13.26 0.16 -0.84
C PHE A 61 -14.54 0.86 -1.37
N PRO A 62 -14.48 1.85 -2.29
CA PRO A 62 -15.70 2.49 -2.80
C PRO A 62 -16.57 1.50 -3.57
N CYS A 63 -15.95 0.53 -4.25
CA CYS A 63 -16.66 -0.51 -4.95
C CYS A 63 -17.47 -1.39 -3.98
N TRP A 64 -16.84 -1.88 -2.92
CA TRP A 64 -17.48 -2.75 -1.96
C TRP A 64 -18.61 -2.05 -1.20
N PHE A 65 -18.43 -0.77 -0.82
CA PHE A 65 -19.50 0.03 -0.25
C PHE A 65 -20.66 0.21 -1.22
N TYR A 66 -20.40 0.50 -2.50
CA TYR A 66 -21.44 0.65 -3.52
C TYR A 66 -22.27 -0.64 -3.69
N PHE A 67 -21.61 -1.79 -3.77
CA PHE A 67 -22.27 -3.08 -3.91
C PHE A 67 -23.10 -3.44 -2.68
N LYS A 68 -22.58 -3.16 -1.48
CA LYS A 68 -23.29 -3.36 -0.21
C LYS A 68 -24.52 -2.46 -0.11
N LEU A 69 -24.38 -1.17 -0.44
CA LEU A 69 -25.47 -0.19 -0.45
C LEU A 69 -26.58 -0.57 -1.44
N CYS A 70 -26.21 -1.12 -2.59
CA CYS A 70 -27.17 -1.57 -3.61
C CYS A 70 -27.86 -2.90 -3.27
N GLY A 71 -27.24 -3.72 -2.42
CA GLY A 71 -27.84 -4.97 -1.93
C GLY A 71 -28.78 -4.80 -0.74
N GLN A 72 -28.81 -3.62 -0.10
CA GLN A 72 -29.73 -3.32 0.99
C GLN A 72 -31.06 -2.80 0.39
N GLN A 73 -32.08 -3.65 0.41
CA GLN A 73 -33.43 -3.31 -0.02
C GLN A 73 -34.24 -2.81 1.18
N ASP A 74 -34.05 -1.54 1.54
CA ASP A 74 -34.85 -0.85 2.55
C ASP A 74 -36.15 -0.32 1.93
N PRO A 75 -37.32 -0.48 2.58
CA PRO A 75 -38.62 -0.04 2.05
C PRO A 75 -38.79 1.49 1.96
N THR A 76 -37.91 2.27 2.59
CA THR A 76 -37.91 3.74 2.57
C THR A 76 -37.01 4.36 1.50
N TRP A 77 -36.26 3.55 0.73
CA TRP A 77 -35.33 4.01 -0.29
C TRP A 77 -35.89 3.84 -1.72
N PRO A 78 -35.67 4.81 -2.64
CA PRO A 78 -36.08 4.65 -4.05
C PRO A 78 -35.37 3.46 -4.71
N ILE A 79 -36.11 2.71 -5.54
CA ILE A 79 -35.61 1.54 -6.28
C ILE A 79 -34.48 2.00 -7.22
N ARG A 80 -33.23 1.72 -6.85
CA ARG A 80 -32.06 1.99 -7.69
C ARG A 80 -31.85 0.80 -8.63
N ASN A 81 -32.25 0.96 -9.89
CA ASN A 81 -31.92 -0.01 -10.93
C ASN A 81 -30.48 0.21 -11.39
N ILE A 82 -29.52 -0.44 -10.72
CA ILE A 82 -28.11 -0.37 -11.11
C ILE A 82 -27.94 -1.03 -12.47
N SER A 83 -27.51 -0.24 -13.44
CA SER A 83 -27.24 -0.69 -14.80
C SER A 83 -26.14 -1.76 -14.80
N LEU A 84 -26.31 -2.81 -15.62
CA LEU A 84 -25.31 -3.88 -15.78
C LEU A 84 -23.93 -3.32 -16.19
N TYR A 85 -23.90 -2.18 -16.89
CA TYR A 85 -22.68 -1.50 -17.30
C TYR A 85 -21.79 -1.09 -16.12
N GLU A 86 -22.36 -0.61 -15.01
CA GLU A 86 -21.59 -0.22 -13.82
C GLU A 86 -20.92 -1.43 -13.14
N LYS A 87 -21.63 -2.57 -13.08
CA LYS A 87 -21.06 -3.83 -12.55
C LYS A 87 -19.91 -4.35 -13.41
N ILE A 88 -20.04 -4.23 -14.73
CA ILE A 88 -19.01 -4.67 -15.68
C ILE A 88 -17.74 -3.82 -15.54
N PHE A 89 -17.86 -2.48 -15.47
CA PHE A 89 -16.71 -1.60 -15.27
C PHE A 89 -15.93 -1.94 -13.99
N MET A 90 -16.64 -2.19 -12.91
CA MET A 90 -16.07 -2.53 -11.61
C MET A 90 -15.24 -3.83 -11.64
N ILE A 91 -15.75 -4.87 -12.32
CA ILE A 91 -15.04 -6.13 -12.52
C ILE A 91 -13.79 -5.94 -13.38
N ILE A 92 -13.87 -5.13 -14.44
CA ILE A 92 -12.72 -4.84 -15.33
C ILE A 92 -11.58 -4.18 -14.55
N ILE A 93 -11.89 -3.21 -13.69
CA ILE A 93 -10.88 -2.49 -12.91
C ILE A 93 -10.22 -3.42 -11.88
N ILE A 94 -10.98 -4.30 -11.21
CA ILE A 94 -10.43 -5.32 -10.32
C ILE A 94 -9.49 -6.27 -11.08
N GLY A 95 -9.91 -6.73 -12.27
CA GLY A 95 -9.09 -7.59 -13.12
C GLY A 95 -7.77 -6.94 -13.53
N CYS A 96 -7.81 -5.68 -13.99
CA CYS A 96 -6.61 -4.91 -14.34
C CYS A 96 -5.67 -4.74 -13.14
N GLY A 97 -6.22 -4.48 -11.95
CA GLY A 97 -5.45 -4.38 -10.70
C GLY A 97 -4.73 -5.66 -10.31
N ILE A 98 -5.39 -6.83 -10.44
CA ILE A 98 -4.78 -8.13 -10.15
C ILE A 98 -3.64 -8.41 -11.12
N VAL A 99 -3.86 -8.20 -12.42
CA VAL A 99 -2.84 -8.40 -13.45
C VAL A 99 -1.63 -7.48 -13.23
N GLY A 100 -1.86 -6.20 -12.93
CA GLY A 100 -0.80 -5.25 -12.59
C GLY A 100 -0.01 -5.67 -11.34
N GLY A 101 -0.69 -6.18 -10.31
CA GLY A 101 -0.06 -6.72 -9.10
C GLY A 101 0.78 -7.97 -9.35
N CYS A 102 0.30 -8.89 -10.18
CA CYS A 102 1.05 -10.07 -10.59
C CYS A 102 2.31 -9.69 -11.37
N ILE A 103 2.20 -8.84 -12.41
CA ILE A 103 3.34 -8.43 -13.25
C ILE A 103 4.44 -7.79 -12.40
N SER A 104 4.06 -6.90 -11.50
CA SER A 104 5.01 -6.19 -10.64
C SER A 104 5.68 -7.12 -9.62
N THR A 105 4.96 -8.15 -9.13
CA THR A 105 5.55 -9.20 -8.28
C THR A 105 6.56 -10.03 -9.06
N TYR A 106 6.24 -10.42 -10.29
CA TYR A 106 7.16 -11.15 -11.16
C TYR A 106 8.44 -10.36 -11.44
N SER A 107 8.34 -9.06 -11.77
CA SER A 107 9.52 -8.21 -11.97
C SER A 107 10.38 -8.11 -10.72
N ALA A 108 9.77 -7.90 -9.54
CA ALA A 108 10.51 -7.81 -8.29
C ALA A 108 11.20 -9.13 -7.92
N VAL A 109 10.55 -10.27 -8.13
CA VAL A 109 11.14 -11.59 -7.86
C VAL A 109 12.31 -11.88 -8.79
N MET A 110 12.20 -11.55 -10.08
CA MET A 110 13.30 -11.74 -11.03
C MET A 110 14.51 -10.87 -10.68
N ASP A 111 14.29 -9.62 -10.26
CA ASP A 111 15.36 -8.71 -9.81
C ASP A 111 16.03 -9.14 -8.49
N ILE A 112 15.35 -9.92 -7.65
CA ILE A 112 15.89 -10.45 -6.37
C ILE A 112 16.65 -11.76 -6.58
N VAL A 113 16.22 -12.61 -7.53
CA VAL A 113 16.78 -13.95 -7.74
C VAL A 113 18.03 -13.92 -8.64
N GLU A 114 18.31 -12.81 -9.31
CA GLU A 114 19.47 -12.69 -10.20
C GLU A 114 20.80 -12.60 -9.40
N PRO A 115 21.67 -13.63 -9.47
CA PRO A 115 22.80 -13.81 -8.54
C PRO A 115 24.01 -12.91 -8.79
N LYS A 116 23.90 -11.86 -9.62
CA LYS A 116 25.05 -11.04 -10.06
C LYS A 116 25.22 -9.70 -9.33
N SER A 117 24.41 -9.40 -8.32
CA SER A 117 24.52 -8.15 -7.56
C SER A 117 24.09 -8.30 -6.10
N PHE A 118 24.68 -9.27 -5.39
CA PHE A 118 24.91 -9.10 -3.96
C PHE A 118 25.91 -7.95 -3.75
N SER A 119 25.46 -6.72 -4.02
CA SER A 119 26.10 -5.54 -3.48
C SER A 119 25.95 -5.63 -1.96
N PRO A 120 27.05 -5.71 -1.23
CA PRO A 120 26.99 -5.76 0.24
C PRO A 120 26.23 -4.52 0.74
N PRO A 121 25.44 -4.64 1.81
CA PRO A 121 24.62 -3.55 2.31
C PRO A 121 25.52 -2.33 2.61
N CYS A 122 25.09 -1.12 2.22
CA CYS A 122 25.90 0.11 2.30
C CYS A 122 26.41 0.47 3.71
N TYR A 123 25.95 -0.22 4.76
CA TYR A 123 26.50 -0.11 6.11
C TYR A 123 27.91 -0.74 6.26
N VAL A 124 28.27 -1.73 5.43
CA VAL A 124 29.62 -2.34 5.46
C VAL A 124 30.60 -1.75 4.46
N ASN A 125 30.16 -0.98 3.46
CA ASN A 125 31.07 -0.31 2.53
C ASN A 125 30.53 1.04 2.05
N ILE A 126 30.84 2.09 2.82
CA ILE A 126 30.46 3.48 2.52
C ILE A 126 31.18 4.04 1.27
N THR A 127 32.25 3.37 0.82
CA THR A 127 33.14 3.79 -0.28
C THR A 127 32.54 3.51 -1.67
N ALA A 128 31.53 2.65 -1.79
CA ALA A 128 30.86 2.35 -3.06
C ALA A 128 29.74 3.36 -3.42
N ALA A 129 29.35 4.23 -2.48
CA ALA A 129 28.30 5.24 -2.69
C ALA A 129 28.84 6.56 -3.28
N SER A 130 30.17 6.69 -3.45
CA SER A 130 30.84 7.92 -3.88
C SER A 130 31.58 7.80 -5.22
N LEU A 131 31.32 6.76 -6.02
CA LEU A 131 31.87 6.59 -7.38
C LEU A 131 30.74 6.41 -8.40
#